data_AF-A0A8J8MG23-F1
#
_entry.id   AF-A0A8J8MG23-F1
#
_cell.length_a   1.000
_cell.length_b   1.000
_cell.length_c   1.000
_cell.angle_alpha   90.00
_cell.angle_beta   90.00
_cell.angle_gamma   90.00
#
_symmetry.space_group_name_H-M   'P 1'
#
loop_
_entity.id
_entity.type
_entity.pdbx_description
1 polymer ?
#
loop_
_entity_poly.entity_id
_entity_poly.type
_entity_poly.pdbx_seq_one_letter_code
_entity_poly.pdbx_strand_id
1 'polypeptide(L)'
;MIISIICGALLVLIFLLYFLTKNLYQEDMQYVNKKEYKLKDLMPTSLWLMDKVFDRHIKPHRKVCENIRLIYGKREYNYRLRMYEAEKFALGIMMLIGVLFLTLMVSLQSGEGNPLNQNRLNKPAIGEGNKAYELQAEIEIDGEKEIRDFTVLVPEETPHKELAMEILQEAAEHLKELVVIRNASAQVVDRKLYLPDRYEDTNIHIEWVIDSPMYIQNNGELQYKNIRKSGQEASVTAILTYAGQSYQQTVTMTLYPKTLTREEKLQLVEEALKEKLELEQLIEQSHKDVVLPTSIEGHSAKVKWLFETKSNSGLKFFILGILVIVFISILKDYELKKKVDDRNFQIRRTFPEFVIKLTLLINAGMTLSRAWTSVSRDYVNQLNKGRSPLFLYEEMLVALQDIQNGVSESKAYEDFGKRCKIPEMMRFTSVIIQNLKKGNDTLVMALQGQANEAWEVRKNVAKKEGEKASSKLLLPMGMMFIIIIIIVMLPAFMSFTM
;
A
#
# COMPACT_ATOMS: atom_id res chain seq x y z
N MET A 1 17.12 -7.45 12.99
CA MET A 1 16.92 -7.91 14.38
C MET A 1 16.82 -6.77 15.41
N ILE A 2 17.73 -5.79 15.47
CA ILE A 2 17.64 -4.70 16.48
C ILE A 2 16.39 -3.82 16.27
N ILE A 3 16.10 -3.41 15.03
CA ILE A 3 14.92 -2.58 14.69
C ILE A 3 13.61 -3.30 15.04
N SER A 4 13.50 -4.60 14.79
CA SER A 4 12.29 -5.37 15.09
C SER A 4 12.03 -5.45 16.59
N ILE A 5 13.07 -5.64 17.41
CA ILE A 5 12.97 -5.65 18.88
C ILE A 5 12.51 -4.27 19.39
N ILE A 6 13.09 -3.18 18.87
CA ILE A 6 12.72 -1.81 19.25
C ILE A 6 11.27 -1.51 18.87
N CYS A 7 10.85 -1.82 17.64
CA CYS A 7 9.47 -1.61 17.20
C CYS A 7 8.48 -2.43 18.03
N GLY A 8 8.80 -3.69 18.34
CA GLY A 8 7.99 -4.54 19.21
C GLY A 8 7.86 -3.97 20.63
N ALA A 9 8.97 -3.54 21.23
CA ALA A 9 8.97 -2.92 22.57
C ALA A 9 8.14 -1.62 22.61
N LEU A 10 8.22 -0.78 21.58
CA LEU A 10 7.42 0.45 21.48
C LEU A 10 5.92 0.16 21.34
N LEU A 11 5.53 -0.85 20.56
CA LEU A 11 4.13 -1.26 20.44
C LEU A 11 3.56 -1.74 21.78
N VAL A 12 4.33 -2.55 22.52
CA VAL A 12 3.94 -3.01 23.87
C VAL A 12 3.82 -1.82 24.83
N LEU A 13 4.76 -0.87 24.78
CA LEU A 13 4.69 0.35 25.60
C LEU A 13 3.43 1.17 25.32
N ILE A 14 3.10 1.39 24.04
CA ILE A 14 1.88 2.12 23.65
C ILE A 14 0.63 1.38 24.11
N PHE A 15 0.61 0.05 24.01
CA PHE A 15 -0.52 -0.77 24.47
C PHE A 15 -0.69 -0.70 26.00
N LEU A 16 0.40 -0.77 26.77
CA LEU A 16 0.38 -0.59 28.22
C LEU A 16 -0.12 0.81 28.60
N LEU A 17 0.37 1.86 27.92
CA LEU A 17 -0.10 3.23 28.11
C LEU A 17 -1.60 3.36 27.83
N TYR A 18 -2.12 2.71 26.79
CA TYR A 18 -3.55 2.71 26.51
C TYR A 18 -4.37 2.13 27.67
N PHE A 19 -3.95 0.99 28.23
CA PHE A 19 -4.66 0.36 29.33
C PHE A 19 -4.62 1.18 30.62
N LEU A 20 -3.49 1.85 30.90
CA LEU A 20 -3.33 2.71 32.07
C LEU A 20 -4.16 4.00 32.00
N THR A 21 -4.35 4.55 30.79
CA THR A 21 -4.92 5.90 30.61
C THR A 21 -6.40 5.91 30.23
N LYS A 22 -6.96 4.78 29.75
CA LYS A 22 -8.37 4.69 29.29
C LYS A 22 -9.42 5.16 30.30
N ASN A 23 -9.14 5.07 31.60
CA ASN A 23 -10.07 5.41 32.67
C ASN A 23 -9.77 6.76 33.36
N LEU A 24 -8.69 7.46 32.99
CA LEU A 24 -8.22 8.64 33.74
C LEU A 24 -9.03 9.92 33.42
N TYR A 25 -9.55 10.05 32.20
CA TYR A 25 -10.20 11.26 31.67
C TYR A 25 -11.72 11.10 31.43
N GLN A 26 -12.40 10.29 32.25
CA GLN A 26 -13.83 10.00 32.03
C GLN A 26 -14.73 11.25 32.13
N GLU A 27 -14.44 12.18 33.03
CA GLU A 27 -15.18 13.44 33.18
C GLU A 27 -15.04 14.35 31.95
N ASP A 28 -13.82 14.56 31.48
CA ASP A 28 -13.52 15.35 30.28
C ASP A 28 -14.17 14.77 29.01
N MET A 29 -14.42 13.46 28.99
CA MET A 29 -14.97 12.73 27.84
C MET A 29 -16.51 12.61 27.84
N GLN A 30 -17.19 13.12 28.89
CA GLN A 30 -18.64 12.98 29.06
C GLN A 30 -19.44 13.62 27.90
N TYR A 31 -18.95 14.73 27.37
CA TYR A 31 -19.61 15.47 26.28
C TYR A 31 -19.08 15.12 24.88
N VAL A 32 -18.14 14.16 24.78
CA VAL A 32 -17.54 13.75 23.51
C VAL A 32 -18.40 12.68 22.84
N ASN A 33 -18.98 13.02 21.68
CA ASN A 33 -19.78 12.10 20.87
C ASN A 33 -18.93 11.42 19.78
N LYS A 34 -19.10 10.10 19.60
CA LYS A 34 -18.40 9.29 18.58
C LYS A 34 -18.68 9.75 17.13
N LYS A 35 -19.82 10.43 16.89
CA LYS A 35 -20.14 11.04 15.59
C LYS A 35 -19.26 12.25 15.26
N GLU A 36 -18.88 13.02 16.28
CA GLU A 36 -18.06 14.23 16.12
C GLU A 36 -16.57 13.87 16.17
N TYR A 37 -16.19 12.96 17.08
CA TYR A 37 -14.81 12.53 17.30
C TYR A 37 -14.67 11.03 17.00
N LYS A 38 -14.15 10.69 15.82
CA LYS A 38 -14.08 9.29 15.34
C LYS A 38 -13.18 8.41 16.22
N LEU A 39 -12.17 9.01 16.84
CA LEU A 39 -11.16 8.32 17.65
C LEU A 39 -11.36 8.51 19.15
N LYS A 40 -12.62 8.60 19.59
CA LYS A 40 -13.00 8.76 21.01
C LYS A 40 -12.22 7.84 21.96
N ASP A 41 -12.01 6.59 21.57
CA ASP A 41 -11.40 5.57 22.43
C ASP A 41 -9.89 5.80 22.68
N LEU A 42 -9.20 6.49 21.76
CA LEU A 42 -7.78 6.86 21.88
C LEU A 42 -7.56 8.27 22.47
N MET A 43 -8.63 9.05 22.67
CA MET A 43 -8.50 10.41 23.21
C MET A 43 -8.00 10.47 24.66
N PRO A 44 -8.38 9.56 25.59
CA PRO A 44 -7.82 9.58 26.95
C PRO A 44 -6.29 9.39 26.96
N THR A 45 -5.78 8.54 26.06
CA THR A 45 -4.34 8.28 25.96
C THR A 45 -3.59 9.48 25.40
N SER A 46 -4.18 10.15 24.40
CA SER A 46 -3.59 11.36 23.82
C SER A 46 -3.67 12.57 24.76
N LEU A 47 -4.75 12.71 25.54
CA LEU A 47 -4.87 13.72 26.61
C LEU A 47 -3.80 13.53 27.67
N TRP A 48 -3.58 12.29 28.12
CA TRP A 48 -2.51 11.98 29.06
C TRP A 48 -1.14 12.36 28.50
N LEU A 49 -0.87 11.99 27.24
CA LEU A 49 0.37 12.32 26.56
C LEU A 49 0.57 13.84 26.46
N MET A 50 -0.49 14.58 26.12
CA MET A 50 -0.46 16.04 26.06
C MET A 50 -0.17 16.67 27.43
N ASP A 51 -0.85 16.23 28.47
CA ASP A 51 -0.73 16.82 29.81
C ASP A 51 0.61 16.48 30.49
N LYS A 52 1.17 15.28 30.25
CA LYS A 52 2.40 14.81 30.91
C LYS A 52 3.68 15.00 30.11
N VAL A 53 3.64 14.80 28.79
CA VAL A 53 4.84 14.78 27.94
C VAL A 53 5.06 16.11 27.24
N PHE A 54 3.99 16.74 26.75
CA PHE A 54 4.08 17.93 25.89
C PHE A 54 3.72 19.24 26.60
N ASP A 55 3.81 19.26 27.94
CA ASP A 55 3.47 20.35 28.86
C ASP A 55 3.41 21.74 28.19
N ARG A 56 2.21 22.35 28.11
CA ARG A 56 1.80 23.73 27.72
C ARG A 56 2.59 24.54 26.66
N HIS A 57 3.63 24.00 26.04
CA HIS A 57 4.59 24.72 25.19
C HIS A 57 4.24 24.61 23.70
N ILE A 58 3.52 23.56 23.29
CA ILE A 58 2.96 23.49 21.95
C ILE A 58 1.69 24.35 21.91
N LYS A 59 1.87 25.64 21.60
CA LYS A 59 0.72 26.53 21.37
C LYS A 59 0.07 26.17 20.03
N PRO A 60 -1.26 26.00 19.99
CA PRO A 60 -1.97 25.78 18.74
C PRO A 60 -1.69 26.90 17.75
N HIS A 61 -1.61 26.53 16.48
CA HIS A 61 -1.45 27.50 15.40
C HIS A 61 -2.57 28.54 15.46
N ARG A 62 -2.25 29.84 15.37
CA ARG A 62 -3.21 30.96 15.54
C ARG A 62 -4.49 30.80 14.73
N LYS A 63 -4.38 30.28 13.50
CA LYS A 63 -5.53 29.99 12.61
C LYS A 63 -6.47 28.92 13.17
N VAL A 64 -5.95 27.88 13.81
CA VAL A 64 -6.76 26.81 14.45
C VAL A 64 -7.58 27.39 15.59
N CYS A 65 -6.94 28.20 16.45
CA CYS A 65 -7.62 28.91 17.54
C CYS A 65 -8.75 29.79 17.01
N GLU A 66 -8.47 30.57 15.96
CA GLU A 66 -9.46 31.45 15.35
C GLU A 66 -10.64 30.68 14.76
N ASN A 67 -10.38 29.58 14.04
CA ASN A 67 -11.40 28.75 13.42
C ASN A 67 -12.31 28.08 14.46
N ILE A 68 -11.73 27.49 15.53
CA ILE A 68 -12.51 26.86 16.60
C ILE A 68 -13.37 27.89 17.33
N ARG A 69 -12.82 29.08 17.60
CA ARG A 69 -13.57 30.17 18.23
C ARG A 69 -14.74 30.65 17.37
N LEU A 70 -14.62 30.61 16.05
CA LEU A 70 -15.71 31.00 15.13
C LEU A 70 -16.83 29.97 15.06
N ILE A 71 -16.52 28.68 15.20
CA ILE A 71 -17.51 27.60 15.08
C ILE A 71 -18.28 27.41 16.39
N TYR A 72 -17.57 27.38 17.53
CA TYR A 72 -18.16 27.00 18.82
C TYR A 72 -18.31 28.17 19.81
N GLY A 73 -17.87 29.37 19.45
CA GLY A 73 -17.96 30.56 20.30
C GLY A 73 -16.95 30.60 21.44
N LYS A 74 -17.02 31.64 22.29
CA LYS A 74 -16.02 31.91 23.34
C LYS A 74 -16.18 31.03 24.58
N ARG A 75 -17.40 30.60 24.92
CA ARG A 75 -17.68 29.83 26.14
C ARG A 75 -17.09 28.42 26.07
N GLU A 76 -17.31 27.72 24.96
CA GLU A 76 -16.82 26.35 24.75
C GLU A 76 -15.40 26.29 24.16
N TYR A 77 -14.79 27.45 23.83
CA TYR A 77 -13.53 27.52 23.10
C TYR A 77 -12.41 26.66 23.70
N ASN A 78 -12.13 26.82 24.99
CA ASN A 78 -11.00 26.14 25.64
C ASN A 78 -11.20 24.62 25.64
N TYR A 79 -12.41 24.16 25.92
CA TYR A 79 -12.77 22.75 25.91
C TYR A 79 -12.65 22.16 24.50
N ARG A 80 -13.25 22.83 23.50
CA ARG A 80 -13.24 22.38 22.09
C ARG A 80 -11.85 22.36 21.49
N LEU A 81 -11.01 23.34 21.83
CA LEU A 81 -9.61 23.39 21.43
C LEU A 81 -8.83 22.20 21.99
N ARG A 82 -8.96 21.94 23.29
CA ARG A 82 -8.30 20.80 23.95
C ARG A 82 -8.72 19.48 23.34
N MET A 83 -10.02 19.29 23.08
CA MET A 83 -10.53 18.07 22.43
C MET A 83 -10.07 17.94 20.98
N TYR A 84 -9.99 19.03 20.23
CA TYR A 84 -9.48 19.03 18.86
C TYR A 84 -8.01 18.60 18.80
N GLU A 85 -7.19 19.15 19.69
CA GLU A 85 -5.78 18.80 19.82
C GLU A 85 -5.61 17.35 20.27
N ALA A 86 -6.35 16.91 21.29
CA ALA A 86 -6.33 15.53 21.76
C ALA A 86 -6.65 14.55 20.63
N GLU A 87 -7.66 14.81 19.82
CA GLU A 87 -7.97 13.95 18.67
C GLU A 87 -6.88 14.03 17.58
N LYS A 88 -6.18 15.16 17.43
CA LYS A 88 -5.06 15.29 16.49
C LYS A 88 -3.87 14.42 16.94
N PHE A 89 -3.57 14.42 18.24
CA PHE A 89 -2.58 13.51 18.83
C PHE A 89 -3.04 12.05 18.75
N ALA A 90 -4.33 11.75 18.95
CA ALA A 90 -4.86 10.39 18.81
C ALA A 90 -4.70 9.85 17.38
N LEU A 91 -4.92 10.68 16.35
CA LEU A 91 -4.59 10.34 14.96
C LEU A 91 -3.10 10.04 14.79
N GLY A 92 -2.24 10.87 15.39
CA GLY A 92 -0.78 10.65 15.37
C GLY A 92 -0.37 9.33 16.01
N ILE A 93 -0.92 8.99 17.18
CA ILE A 93 -0.66 7.71 17.87
C ILE A 93 -1.13 6.53 17.02
N MET A 94 -2.34 6.60 16.46
CA MET A 94 -2.89 5.54 15.60
C MET A 94 -2.03 5.29 14.37
N MET A 95 -1.58 6.35 13.71
CA MET A 95 -0.67 6.25 12.56
C MET A 95 0.72 5.75 12.97
N LEU A 96 1.24 6.17 14.13
CA LEU A 96 2.51 5.66 14.66
C LEU A 96 2.45 4.16 14.90
N ILE A 97 1.36 3.64 15.48
CA ILE A 97 1.14 2.20 15.65
C ILE A 97 1.17 1.49 14.28
N GLY A 98 0.49 2.04 13.27
CA GLY A 98 0.48 1.49 11.92
C GLY A 98 1.87 1.47 11.27
N VAL A 99 2.64 2.55 11.42
CA VAL A 99 4.03 2.64 10.92
C VAL A 99 4.92 1.63 11.61
N LEU A 100 4.87 1.55 12.96
CA LEU A 100 5.66 0.60 13.74
C LEU A 100 5.34 -0.84 13.36
N PHE A 101 4.05 -1.15 13.15
CA PHE A 101 3.61 -2.47 12.71
C PHE A 101 4.10 -2.81 11.31
N LEU A 102 4.02 -1.87 10.37
CA LEU A 102 4.50 -2.06 9.00
C LEU A 102 6.02 -2.22 8.95
N THR A 103 6.78 -1.42 9.71
CA THR A 103 8.23 -1.59 9.85
C THR A 103 8.60 -2.92 10.48
N LEU A 104 7.82 -3.39 11.48
CA LEU A 104 8.03 -4.68 12.10
C LEU A 104 7.80 -5.81 11.09
N MET A 105 6.69 -5.77 10.34
CA MET A 105 6.38 -6.76 9.29
C MET A 105 7.47 -6.85 8.22
N VAL A 106 7.90 -5.72 7.66
CA VAL A 106 9.00 -5.68 6.69
C VAL A 106 10.29 -6.24 7.29
N SER A 107 10.58 -5.89 8.55
CA SER A 107 11.80 -6.36 9.22
C SER A 107 11.81 -7.86 9.55
N LEU A 108 10.64 -8.48 9.73
CA LEU A 108 10.48 -9.92 9.92
C LEU A 108 10.62 -10.68 8.60
N GLN A 109 10.06 -10.14 7.50
CA GLN A 109 10.21 -10.72 6.15
C GLN A 109 11.64 -10.59 5.61
N SER A 110 12.36 -9.55 5.99
CA SER A 110 13.79 -9.37 5.66
C SER A 110 14.71 -10.29 6.49
N GLY A 111 14.13 -11.13 7.35
CA GLY A 111 14.83 -11.99 8.31
C GLY A 111 15.01 -13.43 7.85
N GLU A 112 15.08 -13.72 6.55
CA GLU A 112 15.81 -14.93 6.12
C GLU A 112 17.24 -14.80 6.67
N GLY A 113 17.61 -15.75 7.53
CA GLY A 113 18.80 -15.66 8.39
C GLY A 113 20.04 -15.29 7.58
N ASN A 114 20.92 -14.50 8.19
CA ASN A 114 22.21 -14.15 7.60
C ASN A 114 22.91 -15.45 7.15
N PRO A 115 23.06 -15.71 5.84
CA PRO A 115 23.55 -17.01 5.36
C PRO A 115 25.01 -17.25 5.74
N LEU A 116 25.73 -16.18 6.14
CA LEU A 116 27.10 -16.23 6.66
C LEU A 116 27.06 -16.55 8.14
N ASN A 117 27.54 -17.73 8.50
CA ASN A 117 27.99 -18.01 9.84
C ASN A 117 29.51 -18.18 9.80
N GLN A 118 30.27 -17.22 10.34
CA GLN A 118 31.74 -17.28 10.40
C GLN A 118 32.41 -17.59 9.03
N ASN A 119 32.09 -16.82 7.98
CA ASN A 119 32.54 -17.03 6.58
C ASN A 119 32.03 -18.31 5.89
N ARG A 120 31.01 -19.00 6.45
CA ARG A 120 30.40 -20.18 5.81
C ARG A 120 29.02 -19.84 5.28
N LEU A 121 28.74 -20.19 4.03
CA LEU A 121 27.42 -20.12 3.41
C LEU A 121 26.72 -21.48 3.55
N ASN A 122 25.46 -21.48 3.98
CA ASN A 122 24.64 -22.69 3.93
C ASN A 122 24.29 -23.04 2.47
N LYS A 123 24.40 -24.32 2.11
CA LYS A 123 23.94 -24.81 0.82
C LYS A 123 22.40 -24.72 0.72
N PRO A 124 21.84 -24.44 -0.47
CA PRO A 124 20.41 -24.57 -0.74
C PRO A 124 19.91 -25.98 -0.42
N ALA A 125 18.66 -26.09 0.04
CA ALA A 125 18.06 -27.39 0.34
C ALA A 125 17.87 -28.22 -0.94
N ILE A 126 17.79 -29.55 -0.79
CA ILE A 126 17.62 -30.50 -1.91
C ILE A 126 16.39 -30.10 -2.74
N GLY A 127 16.58 -29.81 -4.04
CA GLY A 127 15.52 -29.42 -4.97
C GLY A 127 15.32 -27.90 -5.16
N GLU A 128 16.06 -27.05 -4.44
CA GLU A 128 16.03 -25.59 -4.65
C GLU A 128 16.92 -25.10 -5.79
N GLY A 129 17.81 -25.95 -6.32
CA GLY A 129 18.77 -25.58 -7.34
C GLY A 129 19.89 -24.66 -6.83
N ASN A 130 20.79 -24.27 -7.74
CA ASN A 130 21.94 -23.43 -7.40
C ASN A 130 21.49 -21.99 -7.08
N LYS A 131 21.94 -21.43 -5.95
CA LYS A 131 21.66 -20.03 -5.58
C LYS A 131 22.90 -19.16 -5.73
N ALA A 132 22.74 -18.00 -6.36
CA ALA A 132 23.76 -16.96 -6.44
C ALA A 132 23.65 -16.03 -5.22
N TYR A 133 24.76 -15.86 -4.51
CA TYR A 133 24.88 -14.94 -3.38
C TYR A 133 25.80 -13.77 -3.78
N GLU A 134 25.32 -12.54 -3.63
CA GLU A 134 26.12 -11.32 -3.80
C GLU A 134 26.80 -10.98 -2.46
N LEU A 135 28.13 -10.94 -2.45
CA LEU A 135 28.99 -10.74 -1.28
C LEU A 135 29.96 -9.58 -1.49
N GLN A 136 30.35 -8.90 -0.41
CA GLN A 136 31.40 -7.88 -0.42
C GLN A 136 32.62 -8.36 0.36
N ALA A 137 33.81 -8.22 -0.24
CA ALA A 137 35.07 -8.46 0.44
C ALA A 137 35.70 -7.11 0.80
N GLU A 138 36.03 -6.91 2.08
CA GLU A 138 36.96 -5.86 2.50
C GLU A 138 38.38 -6.43 2.35
N ILE A 139 39.14 -5.87 1.41
CA ILE A 139 40.50 -6.25 1.09
C ILE A 139 41.41 -5.12 1.60
N GLU A 140 42.30 -5.45 2.54
CA GLU A 140 43.30 -4.52 3.05
C GLU A 140 44.65 -4.80 2.39
N ILE A 141 45.18 -3.82 1.65
CA ILE A 141 46.50 -3.88 0.99
C ILE A 141 47.28 -2.61 1.40
N ASP A 142 48.50 -2.78 1.91
CA ASP A 142 49.40 -1.68 2.32
C ASP A 142 48.79 -0.65 3.29
N GLY A 143 47.84 -1.08 4.14
CA GLY A 143 47.17 -0.25 5.14
C GLY A 143 45.97 0.55 4.62
N GLU A 144 45.65 0.43 3.33
CA GLU A 144 44.42 0.96 2.74
C GLU A 144 43.39 -0.17 2.56
N LYS A 145 42.13 0.14 2.88
CA LYS A 145 41.00 -0.79 2.85
C LYS A 145 40.12 -0.48 1.65
N GLU A 146 39.92 -1.48 0.80
CA GLU A 146 39.08 -1.38 -0.39
C GLU A 146 37.97 -2.45 -0.34
N ILE A 147 36.73 -2.05 -0.66
CA ILE A 147 35.57 -2.96 -0.66
C ILE A 147 35.22 -3.31 -2.10
N ARG A 148 35.12 -4.60 -2.41
CA ARG A 148 34.82 -5.14 -3.75
C ARG A 148 33.65 -6.12 -3.72
N ASP A 149 32.79 -6.04 -4.73
CA ASP A 149 31.60 -6.89 -4.89
C ASP A 149 31.97 -8.20 -5.64
N PHE A 150 31.41 -9.32 -5.19
CA PHE A 150 31.58 -10.65 -5.78
C PHE A 150 30.26 -11.42 -5.82
N THR A 151 30.01 -12.16 -6.89
CA THR A 151 28.87 -13.08 -6.98
C THR A 151 29.37 -14.51 -6.82
N VAL A 152 28.91 -15.22 -5.78
CA VAL A 152 29.28 -16.60 -5.47
C VAL A 152 28.10 -17.53 -5.70
N LEU A 153 28.25 -18.50 -6.60
CA LEU A 153 27.24 -19.53 -6.87
C LEU A 153 27.46 -20.71 -5.91
N VAL A 154 26.45 -21.04 -5.08
CA VAL A 154 26.52 -22.17 -4.14
C VAL A 154 25.60 -23.30 -4.63
N PRO A 155 26.13 -24.52 -4.86
CA PRO A 155 25.35 -25.67 -5.28
C PRO A 155 24.56 -26.31 -4.12
N GLU A 156 23.46 -27.00 -4.45
CA GLU A 156 22.56 -27.66 -3.49
C GLU A 156 23.22 -28.78 -2.64
N GLU A 157 22.54 -29.17 -1.56
CA GLU A 157 22.96 -30.25 -0.65
C GLU A 157 22.88 -31.64 -1.31
N THR A 158 23.88 -32.50 -1.09
CA THR A 158 23.89 -33.88 -1.62
C THR A 158 23.24 -34.86 -0.63
N PRO A 159 22.29 -35.72 -1.06
CA PRO A 159 21.56 -36.62 -0.16
C PRO A 159 22.42 -37.71 0.48
N HIS A 160 21.99 -38.21 1.64
CA HIS A 160 22.58 -39.36 2.34
C HIS A 160 22.38 -40.66 1.53
N LYS A 161 23.32 -41.62 1.66
CA LYS A 161 23.37 -42.87 0.86
C LYS A 161 22.03 -43.64 0.78
N GLU A 162 21.29 -43.72 1.89
CA GLU A 162 20.01 -44.45 1.94
C GLU A 162 18.92 -43.75 1.12
N LEU A 163 18.78 -42.44 1.27
CA LEU A 163 17.83 -41.62 0.50
C LEU A 163 18.18 -41.58 -0.99
N ALA A 164 19.48 -41.58 -1.33
CA ALA A 164 19.94 -41.67 -2.72
C ALA A 164 19.54 -42.99 -3.39
N MET A 165 19.52 -44.10 -2.63
CA MET A 165 19.08 -45.42 -3.13
C MET A 165 17.57 -45.46 -3.39
N GLU A 166 16.77 -44.83 -2.52
CA GLU A 166 15.31 -44.74 -2.66
C GLU A 166 14.91 -43.95 -3.92
N ILE A 167 15.56 -42.80 -4.15
CA ILE A 167 15.37 -41.98 -5.35
C ILE A 167 15.78 -42.75 -6.62
N LEU A 168 16.87 -43.51 -6.57
CA LEU A 168 17.32 -44.36 -7.69
C LEU A 168 16.32 -45.48 -8.01
N GLN A 169 15.68 -46.07 -7.00
CA GLN A 169 14.66 -47.11 -7.18
C GLN A 169 13.37 -46.55 -7.78
N GLU A 170 12.91 -45.40 -7.30
CA GLU A 170 11.74 -44.71 -7.85
C GLU A 170 11.96 -44.32 -9.32
N ALA A 171 13.11 -43.72 -9.63
CA ALA A 171 13.50 -43.38 -11.00
C ALA A 171 13.60 -44.62 -11.90
N ALA A 172 14.12 -45.73 -11.39
CA ALA A 172 14.24 -46.98 -12.14
C ALA A 172 12.89 -47.62 -12.49
N GLU A 173 11.89 -47.51 -11.61
CA GLU A 173 10.53 -47.98 -11.92
C GLU A 173 9.89 -47.15 -13.05
N HIS A 174 9.99 -45.82 -12.98
CA HIS A 174 9.48 -44.93 -14.02
C HIS A 174 10.22 -45.11 -15.36
N LEU A 175 11.50 -45.48 -15.32
CA LEU A 175 12.32 -45.73 -16.50
C LEU A 175 11.74 -46.84 -17.40
N LYS A 176 11.08 -47.85 -16.83
CA LYS A 176 10.52 -48.98 -17.59
C LYS A 176 9.51 -48.52 -18.65
N GLU A 177 8.73 -47.50 -18.33
CA GLU A 177 7.73 -46.92 -19.23
C GLU A 177 8.37 -45.96 -20.25
N LEU A 178 9.37 -45.18 -19.82
CA LEU A 178 10.08 -44.21 -20.66
C LEU A 178 10.84 -44.87 -21.82
N VAL A 179 11.44 -46.05 -21.61
CA VAL A 179 12.22 -46.76 -22.65
C VAL A 179 11.39 -47.06 -23.90
N VAL A 180 10.11 -47.37 -23.69
CA VAL A 180 9.20 -47.83 -24.74
C VAL A 180 8.22 -46.74 -25.18
N ILE A 181 8.37 -45.50 -24.72
CA ILE A 181 7.44 -44.38 -24.96
C ILE A 181 7.10 -44.11 -26.44
N ARG A 182 7.98 -44.49 -27.36
CA ARG A 182 7.78 -44.32 -28.82
C ARG A 182 7.04 -45.47 -29.49
N ASN A 183 6.70 -46.50 -28.73
CA ASN A 183 6.06 -47.73 -29.17
C ASN A 183 4.75 -47.93 -28.38
N ALA A 184 3.84 -48.75 -28.92
CA ALA A 184 2.52 -48.91 -28.31
C ALA A 184 2.57 -49.61 -26.94
N SER A 185 3.56 -50.49 -26.73
CA SER A 185 3.77 -51.24 -25.48
C SER A 185 5.14 -51.93 -25.50
N ALA A 186 5.67 -52.32 -24.34
CA ALA A 186 6.81 -53.24 -24.23
C ALA A 186 6.62 -54.56 -25.00
N GLN A 187 5.37 -54.94 -25.27
CA GLN A 187 5.01 -56.14 -26.03
C GLN A 187 5.04 -55.95 -27.57
N VAL A 188 5.05 -54.71 -28.07
CA VAL A 188 5.06 -54.40 -29.51
C VAL A 188 5.98 -53.22 -29.77
N VAL A 189 7.25 -53.52 -30.06
CA VAL A 189 8.29 -52.52 -30.34
C VAL A 189 8.72 -52.63 -31.80
N ASP A 190 8.33 -51.65 -32.62
CA ASP A 190 8.64 -51.57 -34.05
C ASP A 190 9.41 -50.28 -34.42
N ARG A 191 9.68 -49.43 -33.41
CA ARG A 191 10.37 -48.14 -33.51
C ARG A 191 11.53 -48.07 -32.51
N LYS A 192 12.45 -47.15 -32.80
CA LYS A 192 13.63 -46.86 -31.98
C LYS A 192 13.28 -46.65 -30.50
N LEU A 193 14.00 -47.34 -29.61
CA LEU A 193 13.90 -47.19 -28.16
C LEU A 193 14.40 -45.82 -27.72
N TYR A 194 13.82 -45.28 -26.65
CA TYR A 194 14.30 -44.05 -26.03
C TYR A 194 15.24 -44.40 -24.88
N LEU A 195 16.55 -44.27 -25.12
CA LEU A 195 17.61 -44.54 -24.14
C LEU A 195 18.29 -43.21 -23.76
N PRO A 196 17.73 -42.44 -22.81
CA PRO A 196 18.34 -41.19 -22.37
C PRO A 196 19.59 -41.44 -21.52
N ASP A 197 20.56 -40.54 -21.60
CA ASP A 197 21.78 -40.53 -20.77
C ASP A 197 21.56 -39.88 -19.39
N ARG A 198 20.39 -39.26 -19.18
CA ARG A 198 19.97 -38.61 -17.93
C ARG A 198 18.48 -38.78 -17.69
N TYR A 199 18.08 -38.98 -16.42
CA TYR A 199 16.67 -39.06 -16.05
C TYR A 199 16.08 -37.64 -15.90
N GLU A 200 15.27 -37.21 -16.86
CA GLU A 200 14.63 -35.88 -16.88
C GLU A 200 15.62 -34.72 -16.66
N ASP A 201 15.24 -33.69 -15.90
CA ASP A 201 16.10 -32.56 -15.49
C ASP A 201 16.88 -32.84 -14.18
N THR A 202 16.96 -34.12 -13.76
CA THR A 202 17.64 -34.51 -12.52
C THR A 202 19.13 -34.77 -12.74
N ASN A 203 19.90 -34.80 -11.65
CA ASN A 203 21.32 -35.15 -11.68
C ASN A 203 21.58 -36.68 -11.72
N ILE A 204 20.60 -37.51 -12.12
CA ILE A 204 20.75 -38.97 -12.23
C ILE A 204 21.28 -39.33 -13.62
N HIS A 205 22.47 -39.94 -13.68
CA HIS A 205 23.07 -40.42 -14.92
C HIS A 205 22.66 -41.86 -15.22
N ILE A 206 22.37 -42.15 -16.50
CA ILE A 206 21.94 -43.48 -16.94
C ILE A 206 22.93 -44.02 -17.97
N GLU A 207 23.55 -45.15 -17.66
CA GLU A 207 24.33 -45.92 -18.63
C GLU A 207 23.54 -47.15 -19.09
N TRP A 208 23.52 -47.41 -20.39
CA TRP A 208 22.75 -48.50 -20.98
C TRP A 208 23.65 -49.66 -21.40
N VAL A 209 23.32 -50.86 -20.92
CA VAL A 209 23.90 -52.13 -21.35
C VAL A 209 22.86 -52.86 -22.19
N ILE A 210 23.21 -53.16 -23.44
CA ILE A 210 22.31 -53.87 -24.35
C ILE A 210 22.56 -55.37 -24.22
N ASP A 211 21.59 -56.07 -23.66
CA ASP A 211 21.67 -57.52 -23.43
C ASP A 211 21.43 -58.31 -24.73
N SER A 212 20.81 -57.68 -25.75
CA SER A 212 20.47 -58.29 -27.04
C SER A 212 21.03 -57.51 -28.25
N PRO A 213 22.37 -57.41 -28.41
CA PRO A 213 23.02 -56.57 -29.42
C PRO A 213 22.79 -57.03 -30.87
N MET A 214 22.34 -58.29 -31.06
CA MET A 214 21.93 -58.80 -32.38
C MET A 214 20.67 -58.11 -32.93
N TYR A 215 19.85 -57.51 -32.06
CA TYR A 215 18.58 -56.90 -32.43
C TYR A 215 18.49 -55.40 -32.12
N ILE A 216 19.26 -54.89 -31.15
CA ILE A 216 19.24 -53.49 -30.70
C ILE A 216 20.66 -52.92 -30.77
N GLN A 217 20.84 -51.77 -31.41
CA GLN A 217 22.12 -51.04 -31.44
C GLN A 217 22.26 -50.11 -30.23
N ASN A 218 23.50 -49.72 -29.90
CA ASN A 218 23.84 -48.84 -28.76
C ASN A 218 23.06 -47.53 -28.68
N ASN A 219 22.51 -47.06 -29.81
CA ASN A 219 21.70 -45.85 -29.89
C ASN A 219 20.19 -46.10 -29.70
N GLY A 220 19.76 -47.34 -29.38
CA GLY A 220 18.37 -47.76 -29.25
C GLY A 220 17.69 -48.18 -30.56
N GLU A 221 18.41 -48.24 -31.68
CA GLU A 221 17.85 -48.56 -32.99
C GLU A 221 17.75 -50.06 -33.26
N LEU A 222 16.61 -50.49 -33.83
CA LEU A 222 16.35 -51.91 -34.05
C LEU A 222 16.98 -52.39 -35.36
N GLN A 223 17.67 -53.53 -35.30
CA GLN A 223 18.23 -54.22 -36.46
C GLN A 223 17.15 -55.08 -37.13
N TYR A 224 16.24 -54.43 -37.86
CA TYR A 224 15.05 -55.05 -38.49
C TYR A 224 15.35 -56.28 -39.36
N LYS A 225 16.56 -56.42 -39.91
CA LYS A 225 16.98 -57.58 -40.72
C LYS A 225 17.09 -58.88 -39.92
N ASN A 226 17.40 -58.77 -38.63
CA ASN A 226 17.61 -59.92 -37.75
C ASN A 226 16.34 -60.28 -36.96
N ILE A 227 15.29 -59.47 -37.09
CA ILE A 227 14.02 -59.63 -36.37
C ILE A 227 13.07 -60.49 -37.21
N ARG A 228 12.58 -61.58 -36.61
CA ARG A 228 11.60 -62.47 -37.25
C ARG A 228 10.25 -61.75 -37.38
N LYS A 229 9.51 -62.04 -38.45
CA LYS A 229 8.14 -61.50 -38.66
C LYS A 229 7.15 -61.93 -37.56
N SER A 230 7.48 -62.97 -36.79
CA SER A 230 6.71 -63.49 -35.65
C SER A 230 6.93 -62.73 -34.33
N GLY A 231 7.82 -61.74 -34.30
CA GLY A 231 8.29 -61.11 -33.06
C GLY A 231 9.52 -61.81 -32.48
N GLN A 232 10.39 -61.06 -31.83
CA GLN A 232 11.61 -61.55 -31.17
C GLN A 232 11.80 -60.85 -29.82
N GLU A 233 12.03 -61.62 -28.74
CA GLU A 233 12.30 -61.06 -27.40
C GLU A 233 13.72 -60.48 -27.32
N ALA A 234 13.82 -59.33 -26.66
CA ALA A 234 15.06 -58.59 -26.41
C ALA A 234 15.00 -57.90 -25.03
N SER A 235 16.16 -57.59 -24.45
CA SER A 235 16.26 -56.84 -23.20
C SER A 235 17.38 -55.80 -23.23
N VAL A 236 17.22 -54.77 -22.41
CA VAL A 236 18.21 -53.72 -22.17
C VAL A 236 18.26 -53.42 -20.68
N THR A 237 19.45 -53.25 -20.12
CA THR A 237 19.69 -52.94 -18.71
C THR A 237 20.19 -51.51 -18.55
N ALA A 238 19.52 -50.72 -17.70
CA ALA A 238 19.94 -49.39 -17.28
C ALA A 238 20.72 -49.45 -15.97
N ILE A 239 21.85 -48.75 -15.90
CA ILE A 239 22.62 -48.51 -14.70
C ILE A 239 22.43 -47.03 -14.33
N LEU A 240 21.58 -46.75 -13.34
CA LEU A 240 21.33 -45.42 -12.84
C LEU A 240 22.36 -45.08 -11.76
N THR A 241 23.06 -43.96 -11.90
CA THR A 241 24.08 -43.49 -10.96
C THR A 241 23.71 -42.12 -10.41
N TYR A 242 23.63 -42.03 -9.08
CA TYR A 242 23.33 -40.80 -8.35
C TYR A 242 24.08 -40.77 -7.02
N ALA A 243 24.74 -39.65 -6.71
CA ALA A 243 25.53 -39.45 -5.49
C ALA A 243 26.53 -40.59 -5.17
N GLY A 244 27.14 -41.21 -6.20
CA GLY A 244 28.11 -42.30 -6.05
C GLY A 244 27.51 -43.66 -5.67
N GLN A 245 26.18 -43.79 -5.68
CA GLN A 245 25.47 -45.07 -5.63
C GLN A 245 24.97 -45.43 -7.03
N SER A 246 24.89 -46.72 -7.33
CA SER A 246 24.35 -47.22 -8.59
C SER A 246 23.24 -48.25 -8.36
N TYR A 247 22.21 -48.20 -9.20
CA TYR A 247 21.08 -49.13 -9.21
C TYR A 247 20.86 -49.64 -10.63
N GLN A 248 20.69 -50.95 -10.79
CA GLN A 248 20.55 -51.60 -12.09
C GLN A 248 19.11 -52.06 -12.31
N GLN A 249 18.56 -51.77 -13.50
CA GLN A 249 17.19 -52.14 -13.87
C GLN A 249 17.14 -52.68 -15.30
N THR A 250 16.68 -53.93 -15.45
CA THR A 250 16.50 -54.58 -16.76
C THR A 250 15.07 -54.42 -17.26
N VAL A 251 14.91 -54.11 -18.55
CA VAL A 251 13.63 -53.97 -19.27
C VAL A 251 13.57 -54.97 -20.42
N THR A 252 12.54 -55.81 -20.46
CA THR A 252 12.31 -56.86 -21.48
C THR A 252 11.21 -56.46 -22.47
N MET A 253 11.36 -56.75 -23.77
CA MET A 253 10.45 -56.31 -24.83
C MET A 253 10.43 -57.22 -26.09
N THR A 254 9.46 -57.05 -27.00
CA THR A 254 9.33 -57.85 -28.24
C THR A 254 9.38 -56.98 -29.52
N LEU A 255 10.26 -57.32 -30.47
CA LEU A 255 10.63 -56.49 -31.63
C LEU A 255 9.98 -56.90 -32.98
N TYR A 256 9.68 -55.94 -33.88
CA TYR A 256 9.11 -56.15 -35.24
C TYR A 256 9.82 -55.33 -36.37
N PRO A 257 9.81 -55.78 -37.65
CA PRO A 257 10.53 -55.13 -38.78
C PRO A 257 9.81 -53.93 -39.43
N LYS A 258 10.54 -52.85 -39.76
CA LYS A 258 10.01 -51.55 -40.28
C LYS A 258 10.10 -51.38 -41.82
N THR A 259 9.04 -50.86 -42.43
CA THR A 259 8.96 -50.37 -43.82
C THR A 259 9.47 -48.92 -43.92
N LEU A 260 10.24 -48.61 -44.97
CA LEU A 260 11.11 -47.42 -45.09
C LEU A 260 10.71 -46.47 -46.22
N THR A 261 10.95 -45.14 -46.04
CA THR A 261 11.36 -44.21 -47.12
C THR A 261 12.03 -42.88 -46.67
N ARG A 262 13.29 -42.72 -47.09
CA ARG A 262 13.95 -41.64 -47.88
C ARG A 262 14.11 -40.18 -47.41
N GLU A 263 13.42 -39.64 -46.41
CA GLU A 263 13.75 -38.29 -45.86
C GLU A 263 14.65 -38.34 -44.60
N GLU A 264 14.94 -39.57 -44.16
CA GLU A 264 16.18 -40.00 -43.49
C GLU A 264 17.45 -39.73 -44.33
N LYS A 265 17.28 -39.03 -45.47
CA LYS A 265 18.34 -38.29 -46.12
C LYS A 265 18.88 -37.21 -45.19
N LEU A 266 19.98 -37.59 -44.56
CA LEU A 266 21.28 -37.01 -44.92
C LEU A 266 21.60 -35.58 -44.48
N GLN A 267 20.79 -34.88 -43.68
CA GLN A 267 21.15 -33.49 -43.32
C GLN A 267 21.16 -33.19 -41.82
N LEU A 268 20.30 -33.80 -41.02
CA LEU A 268 20.03 -33.35 -39.66
C LEU A 268 21.25 -33.16 -38.72
N VAL A 269 21.97 -34.26 -38.52
CA VAL A 269 22.64 -34.52 -37.22
C VAL A 269 24.15 -34.65 -37.36
N GLU A 270 24.64 -34.70 -38.60
CA GLU A 270 26.05 -34.43 -38.93
C GLU A 270 26.48 -33.04 -38.40
N GLU A 271 25.52 -32.14 -38.14
CA GLU A 271 25.74 -30.81 -37.56
C GLU A 271 25.71 -30.79 -36.02
N ALA A 272 24.83 -31.56 -35.37
CA ALA A 272 24.75 -31.58 -33.90
C ALA A 272 25.93 -32.34 -33.24
N LEU A 273 26.69 -33.12 -34.01
CA LEU A 273 27.87 -33.85 -33.56
C LEU A 273 29.12 -32.97 -33.34
N LYS A 274 29.08 -31.70 -33.74
CA LYS A 274 30.25 -30.79 -33.69
C LYS A 274 30.24 -29.80 -32.53
N GLU A 275 29.11 -29.61 -31.84
CA GLU A 275 28.94 -28.58 -30.80
C GLU A 275 28.92 -29.18 -29.37
N LYS A 276 29.71 -30.23 -29.16
CA LYS A 276 29.89 -30.89 -27.85
C LYS A 276 31.33 -30.89 -27.35
N LEU A 277 32.21 -30.04 -27.88
CA LEU A 277 33.65 -30.09 -27.62
C LEU A 277 34.21 -28.67 -27.39
N GLU A 278 34.02 -28.08 -26.21
CA GLU A 278 34.93 -27.07 -25.61
C GLU A 278 34.46 -26.66 -24.19
N LEU A 279 35.43 -26.41 -23.29
CA LEU A 279 35.36 -25.91 -21.90
C LEU A 279 35.16 -26.96 -20.79
N GLU A 280 36.24 -27.60 -20.30
CA GLU A 280 37.23 -27.16 -19.29
C GLU A 280 36.78 -27.46 -17.84
N GLN A 281 37.33 -28.52 -17.24
CA GLN A 281 38.46 -28.47 -16.28
C GLN A 281 38.13 -27.64 -15.03
N LEU A 282 37.86 -28.33 -13.90
CA LEU A 282 38.04 -27.94 -12.48
C LEU A 282 36.99 -28.64 -11.59
N ILE A 283 37.07 -29.96 -11.44
CA ILE A 283 36.29 -30.70 -10.41
C ILE A 283 37.21 -31.70 -9.74
N GLU A 284 38.06 -31.20 -8.84
CA GLU A 284 38.77 -32.05 -7.90
C GLU A 284 38.84 -31.31 -6.56
N GLN A 285 37.78 -31.44 -5.75
CA GLN A 285 37.89 -31.50 -4.28
C GLN A 285 36.50 -31.74 -3.65
N SER A 286 36.37 -32.94 -3.11
CA SER A 286 35.29 -33.43 -2.27
C SER A 286 35.50 -32.93 -0.84
N HIS A 287 34.73 -31.93 -0.37
CA HIS A 287 34.45 -31.74 1.07
C HIS A 287 33.16 -30.92 1.31
N LYS A 288 32.59 -31.11 2.50
CA LYS A 288 31.21 -30.74 2.91
C LYS A 288 31.00 -29.24 3.18
N ASP A 289 32.04 -28.41 3.08
CA ASP A 289 32.02 -26.96 3.27
C ASP A 289 32.92 -26.28 2.21
N VAL A 290 32.50 -25.14 1.65
CA VAL A 290 33.37 -24.28 0.81
C VAL A 290 34.09 -23.29 1.73
N VAL A 291 35.41 -23.39 1.81
CA VAL A 291 36.25 -22.46 2.59
C VAL A 291 36.67 -21.31 1.65
N LEU A 292 36.17 -20.09 1.91
CA LEU A 292 36.62 -18.90 1.19
C LEU A 292 38.09 -18.60 1.52
N PRO A 293 38.95 -18.27 0.53
CA PRO A 293 40.36 -18.00 0.79
C PRO A 293 40.53 -16.76 1.68
N THR A 294 41.34 -16.89 2.74
CA THR A 294 41.65 -15.81 3.69
C THR A 294 43.01 -15.16 3.46
N SER A 295 43.82 -15.69 2.53
CA SER A 295 45.10 -15.13 2.08
C SER A 295 45.47 -15.69 0.70
N ILE A 296 46.11 -14.88 -0.13
CA ILE A 296 46.58 -15.24 -1.48
C ILE A 296 48.11 -15.38 -1.41
N GLU A 297 48.69 -16.52 -1.79
CA GLU A 297 50.14 -16.69 -1.78
C GLU A 297 50.83 -15.62 -2.63
N GLY A 298 51.79 -14.91 -2.03
CA GLY A 298 52.60 -13.87 -2.67
C GLY A 298 52.25 -12.42 -2.31
N HIS A 299 51.10 -12.14 -1.68
CA HIS A 299 50.75 -10.81 -1.21
C HIS A 299 50.09 -10.88 0.18
N SER A 300 50.61 -10.09 1.14
CA SER A 300 50.17 -10.05 2.55
C SER A 300 48.78 -9.43 2.75
N ALA A 301 47.75 -9.89 2.05
CA ALA A 301 46.38 -9.43 2.18
C ALA A 301 45.56 -10.37 3.07
N LYS A 302 44.86 -9.80 4.05
CA LYS A 302 43.86 -10.48 4.89
C LYS A 302 42.47 -10.11 4.37
N VAL A 303 41.67 -11.11 4.01
CA VAL A 303 40.34 -10.89 3.43
C VAL A 303 39.25 -11.18 4.46
N LYS A 304 38.34 -10.23 4.68
CA LYS A 304 37.16 -10.38 5.55
C LYS A 304 35.88 -10.18 4.74
N TRP A 305 35.02 -11.19 4.76
CA TRP A 305 33.78 -11.21 3.98
C TRP A 305 32.61 -10.69 4.81
N LEU A 306 31.83 -9.77 4.26
CA LEU A 306 30.64 -9.20 4.88
C LEU A 306 29.47 -9.28 3.89
N PHE A 307 28.25 -9.51 4.39
CA PHE A 307 27.04 -9.34 3.58
C PHE A 307 26.71 -7.87 3.45
N GLU A 308 26.26 -7.48 2.27
CA GLU A 308 25.60 -6.20 2.07
C GLU A 308 24.34 -6.15 2.93
N THR A 309 24.39 -5.40 4.03
CA THR A 309 23.17 -4.91 4.67
C THR A 309 22.46 -4.02 3.65
N LYS A 310 21.54 -4.60 2.87
CA LYS A 310 20.62 -3.86 2.00
C LYS A 310 20.15 -2.62 2.74
N SER A 311 20.63 -1.47 2.26
CA SER A 311 20.34 -0.10 2.70
C SER A 311 19.06 0.00 3.52
N ASN A 312 19.18 0.18 4.85
CA ASN A 312 18.16 0.42 5.88
C ASN A 312 16.71 0.68 5.38
N SER A 313 16.07 -0.31 4.76
CA SER A 313 14.70 -0.17 4.22
C SER A 313 13.74 0.21 5.35
N GLY A 314 13.94 -0.34 6.55
CA GLY A 314 13.18 0.00 7.75
C GLY A 314 13.28 1.48 8.16
N LEU A 315 14.45 2.12 8.06
CA LEU A 315 14.58 3.56 8.36
C LEU A 315 13.85 4.42 7.34
N LYS A 316 13.89 4.05 6.05
CA LYS A 316 13.14 4.75 4.99
C LYS A 316 11.62 4.70 5.26
N PHE A 317 11.08 3.54 5.64
CA PHE A 317 9.67 3.40 6.03
C PHE A 317 9.33 4.17 7.31
N PHE A 318 10.23 4.22 8.29
CA PHE A 318 10.02 5.01 9.51
C PHE A 318 9.95 6.51 9.21
N ILE A 319 10.89 7.04 8.40
CA ILE A 319 10.88 8.45 7.97
C ILE A 319 9.62 8.77 7.16
N LEU A 320 9.24 7.88 6.23
CA LEU A 320 7.99 8.01 5.47
C LEU A 320 6.78 8.05 6.41
N GLY A 321 6.76 7.21 7.44
CA GLY A 321 5.71 7.19 8.44
C GLY A 321 5.56 8.51 9.20
N ILE A 322 6.68 9.14 9.59
CA ILE A 322 6.66 10.47 10.22
C ILE A 322 6.08 11.53 9.26
N LEU A 323 6.45 11.49 7.98
CA LEU A 323 5.90 12.40 6.97
C LEU A 323 4.38 12.24 6.82
N VAL A 324 3.88 11.00 6.85
CA VAL A 324 2.43 10.72 6.79
C VAL A 324 1.70 11.26 8.02
N ILE A 325 2.27 11.15 9.22
CA ILE A 325 1.69 11.71 10.46
C ILE A 325 1.57 13.25 10.36
N VAL A 326 2.61 13.92 9.85
CA VAL A 326 2.59 15.36 9.62
C VAL A 326 1.55 15.73 8.56
N PHE A 327 1.47 14.98 7.47
CA PHE A 327 0.50 15.23 6.40
C PHE A 327 -0.96 15.11 6.88
N ILE A 328 -1.28 14.06 7.65
CA ILE A 328 -2.63 13.88 8.22
C ILE A 328 -2.97 15.00 9.21
N SER A 329 -1.98 15.45 9.98
CA SER A 329 -2.14 16.60 10.88
C SER A 329 -2.53 17.88 10.15
N ILE A 330 -2.01 18.08 8.92
CA ILE A 330 -2.37 19.21 8.05
C ILE A 330 -3.77 19.01 7.45
N LEU A 331 -4.11 17.80 7.02
CA LEU A 331 -5.44 17.48 6.50
C LEU A 331 -6.54 17.78 7.53
N LYS A 332 -6.30 17.49 8.81
CA LYS A 332 -7.24 17.82 9.89
C LYS A 332 -7.46 19.34 10.01
N ASP A 333 -6.39 20.13 9.93
CA ASP A 333 -6.48 21.59 9.97
C ASP A 333 -7.23 22.14 8.73
N TYR A 334 -7.13 21.44 7.59
CA TYR A 334 -7.93 21.72 6.39
C TYR A 334 -9.42 21.38 6.59
N GLU A 335 -9.77 20.25 7.19
CA GLU A 335 -11.16 19.91 7.53
C GLU A 335 -11.78 20.95 8.47
N LEU A 336 -11.02 21.44 9.45
CA LEU A 336 -11.47 22.52 10.34
C LEU A 336 -11.72 23.81 9.56
N LYS A 337 -10.84 24.17 8.61
CA LYS A 337 -11.05 25.32 7.73
C LYS A 337 -12.31 25.13 6.89
N LYS A 338 -12.54 23.94 6.33
CA LYS A 338 -13.75 23.63 5.58
C LYS A 338 -15.02 23.83 6.40
N LYS A 339 -15.02 23.45 7.69
CA LYS A 339 -16.16 23.74 8.59
C LYS A 339 -16.42 25.24 8.75
N VAL A 340 -15.38 26.09 8.77
CA VAL A 340 -15.53 27.55 8.78
C VAL A 340 -16.12 28.05 7.46
N ASP A 341 -15.67 27.50 6.33
CA ASP A 341 -16.19 27.85 5.01
C ASP A 341 -17.68 27.46 4.89
N ASP A 342 -18.06 26.28 5.40
CA ASP A 342 -19.45 25.81 5.45
C ASP A 342 -20.32 26.71 6.35
N ARG A 343 -19.81 27.14 7.51
CA ARG A 343 -20.46 28.16 8.36
C ARG A 343 -20.67 29.45 7.59
N ASN A 344 -19.63 29.99 6.96
CA ASN A 344 -19.70 31.26 6.23
C ASN A 344 -20.69 31.18 5.06
N PHE A 345 -20.72 30.04 4.38
CA PHE A 345 -21.70 29.75 3.33
C PHE A 345 -23.14 29.71 3.89
N GLN A 346 -23.37 29.06 5.03
CA GLN A 346 -24.68 29.04 5.68
C GLN A 346 -25.14 30.45 6.05
N ILE A 347 -24.29 31.26 6.68
CA ILE A 347 -24.62 32.65 7.05
C ILE A 347 -24.97 33.46 5.79
N ARG A 348 -24.16 33.38 4.73
CA ARG A 348 -24.42 34.09 3.47
C ARG A 348 -25.74 33.68 2.82
N ARG A 349 -26.11 32.39 2.90
CA ARG A 349 -27.37 31.88 2.35
C ARG A 349 -28.59 32.37 3.14
N THR A 350 -28.48 32.44 4.46
CA THR A 350 -29.55 32.87 5.37
C THR A 350 -29.69 34.39 5.45
N PHE A 351 -28.62 35.13 5.17
CA PHE A 351 -28.57 36.58 5.29
C PHE A 351 -29.71 37.34 4.60
N PRO A 352 -30.08 37.08 3.32
CA PRO A 352 -31.18 37.81 2.68
C PRO A 352 -32.53 37.65 3.40
N GLU A 353 -32.85 36.43 3.84
CA GLU A 353 -34.10 36.15 4.56
C GLU A 353 -34.13 36.88 5.91
N PHE A 354 -32.99 36.92 6.59
CA PHE A 354 -32.82 37.63 7.85
C PHE A 354 -33.06 39.14 7.68
N VAL A 355 -32.45 39.78 6.67
CA VAL A 355 -32.64 41.22 6.41
C VAL A 355 -34.10 41.50 6.06
N ILE A 356 -34.72 40.71 5.17
CA ILE A 356 -36.12 40.89 4.77
C ILE A 356 -37.07 40.82 5.97
N LYS A 357 -36.86 39.85 6.89
CA LYS A 357 -37.66 39.74 8.12
C LYS A 357 -37.54 40.97 9.01
N LEU A 358 -36.33 41.49 9.22
CA LEU A 358 -36.13 42.71 9.99
C LEU A 358 -36.80 43.92 9.32
N THR A 359 -36.61 44.08 8.01
CA THR A 359 -37.25 45.15 7.22
C THR A 359 -38.77 45.10 7.33
N LEU A 360 -39.38 43.91 7.22
CA LEU A 360 -40.83 43.73 7.31
C LEU A 360 -41.38 44.22 8.66
N LEU A 361 -40.71 43.86 9.76
CA LEU A 361 -41.14 44.26 11.11
C LEU A 361 -40.94 45.75 11.37
N ILE A 362 -39.84 46.33 10.87
CA ILE A 362 -39.59 47.77 11.00
C ILE A 362 -40.60 48.56 10.16
N ASN A 363 -40.94 48.09 8.95
CA ASN A 363 -42.03 48.63 8.12
C ASN A 363 -43.39 48.57 8.81
N ALA A 364 -43.63 47.54 9.62
CA ALA A 364 -44.84 47.43 10.44
C ALA A 364 -44.83 48.38 11.67
N GLY A 365 -43.85 49.27 11.78
CA GLY A 365 -43.74 50.26 12.85
C GLY A 365 -42.94 49.80 14.06
N MET A 366 -42.30 48.62 14.02
CA MET A 366 -41.41 48.21 15.11
C MET A 366 -40.10 49.01 15.08
N THR A 367 -39.52 49.28 16.25
CA THR A 367 -38.13 49.73 16.33
C THR A 367 -37.19 48.56 16.01
N LEU A 368 -35.97 48.85 15.55
CA LEU A 368 -34.98 47.81 15.28
C LEU A 368 -34.78 46.86 16.46
N SER A 369 -34.66 47.39 17.68
CA SER A 369 -34.49 46.62 18.91
C SER A 369 -35.65 45.65 19.18
N ARG A 370 -36.89 46.11 18.96
CA ARG A 370 -38.09 45.26 19.07
C ARG A 370 -38.17 44.22 17.95
N ALA A 371 -37.85 44.60 16.71
CA ALA A 371 -37.79 43.69 15.58
C ALA A 371 -36.72 42.60 15.81
N TRP A 372 -35.54 42.98 16.31
CA TRP A 372 -34.45 42.08 16.69
C TRP A 372 -34.88 41.07 17.74
N THR A 373 -35.53 41.54 18.80
CA THR A 373 -36.06 40.69 19.88
C THR A 373 -37.14 39.73 19.36
N SER A 374 -38.04 40.21 18.49
CA SER A 374 -39.11 39.41 17.90
C SER A 374 -38.56 38.27 17.02
N VAL A 375 -37.64 38.58 16.12
CA VAL A 375 -36.99 37.58 15.24
C VAL A 375 -36.17 36.59 16.05
N SER A 376 -35.46 37.04 17.08
CA SER A 376 -34.71 36.16 18.00
C SER A 376 -35.63 35.18 18.71
N ARG A 377 -36.79 35.65 19.19
CA ARG A 377 -37.79 34.80 19.86
C ARG A 377 -38.43 33.80 18.91
N ASP A 378 -38.77 34.23 17.69
CA ASP A 378 -39.27 33.34 16.63
C ASP A 378 -38.26 32.22 16.32
N TYR A 379 -36.98 32.55 16.24
CA TYR A 379 -35.92 31.56 16.06
C TYR A 379 -35.86 30.53 17.19
N VAL A 380 -35.89 30.97 18.46
CA VAL A 380 -35.91 30.06 19.63
C VAL A 380 -37.14 29.16 19.60
N ASN A 381 -38.31 29.69 19.24
CA ASN A 381 -39.53 28.89 19.10
C ASN A 381 -39.40 27.84 17.99
N GLN A 382 -38.70 28.14 16.90
CA GLN A 382 -38.46 27.19 15.81
C GLN A 382 -37.44 26.10 16.19
N LEU A 383 -36.41 26.44 16.98
CA LEU A 383 -35.49 25.46 17.56
C LEU A 383 -36.24 24.46 18.44
N ASN A 384 -37.15 24.94 19.30
CA ASN A 384 -37.98 24.09 20.15
C ASN A 384 -38.92 23.17 19.34
N LYS A 385 -39.25 23.54 18.10
CA LYS A 385 -40.03 22.73 17.14
C LYS A 385 -39.16 21.76 16.31
N GLY A 386 -37.86 21.65 16.60
CA GLY A 386 -36.94 20.73 15.93
C GLY A 386 -36.27 21.28 14.67
N ARG A 387 -36.29 22.61 14.43
CA ARG A 387 -35.51 23.21 13.34
C ARG A 387 -34.01 23.08 13.64
N SER A 388 -33.21 22.76 12.63
CA SER A 388 -31.74 22.74 12.77
C SER A 388 -31.19 24.13 13.11
N PRO A 389 -30.14 24.22 13.97
CA PRO A 389 -29.55 25.49 14.34
C PRO A 389 -28.89 26.20 13.15
N LEU A 390 -28.97 27.53 13.16
CA LEU A 390 -28.46 28.40 12.10
C LEU A 390 -27.48 29.41 12.71
N PHE A 391 -26.23 29.39 12.24
CA PHE A 391 -25.14 30.20 12.82
C PHE A 391 -25.45 31.70 12.88
N LEU A 392 -26.13 32.25 11.88
CA LEU A 392 -26.50 33.68 11.85
C LEU A 392 -27.41 34.06 13.03
N TYR A 393 -28.41 33.22 13.33
CA TYR A 393 -29.36 33.49 14.41
C TYR A 393 -28.77 33.18 15.78
N GLU A 394 -27.84 32.22 15.90
CA GLU A 394 -27.06 32.03 17.13
C GLU A 394 -26.25 33.28 17.49
N GLU A 395 -25.55 33.89 16.53
CA GLU A 395 -24.82 35.15 16.74
C GLU A 395 -25.75 36.32 17.08
N MET A 396 -26.99 36.29 16.56
CA MET A 396 -28.04 37.27 16.85
C MET A 396 -28.52 37.17 18.31
N LEU A 397 -28.66 35.95 18.84
CA LEU A 397 -28.99 35.70 20.24
C LEU A 397 -27.90 36.22 21.18
N VAL A 398 -26.63 36.02 20.82
CA VAL A 398 -25.49 36.57 21.58
C VAL A 398 -25.57 38.10 21.61
N ALA A 399 -25.88 38.76 20.48
CA ALA A 399 -26.03 40.21 20.43
C ALA A 399 -27.21 40.70 21.28
N LEU A 400 -28.33 39.98 21.27
CA LEU A 400 -29.48 40.31 22.13
C LEU A 400 -29.12 40.16 23.61
N GLN A 401 -28.37 39.11 23.97
CA GLN A 401 -27.88 38.91 25.33
C GLN A 401 -26.91 40.03 25.75
N ASP A 402 -26.01 40.46 24.86
CA ASP A 402 -25.11 41.59 25.12
C ASP A 402 -25.92 42.88 25.42
N ILE A 403 -26.98 43.17 24.65
CA ILE A 403 -27.86 44.32 24.87
C ILE A 403 -28.59 44.20 26.22
N GLN A 404 -29.13 43.03 26.54
CA GLN A 404 -29.81 42.78 27.82
C GLN A 404 -28.86 42.91 29.02
N ASN A 405 -27.57 42.62 28.82
CA ASN A 405 -26.52 42.80 29.82
C ASN A 405 -26.01 44.26 29.91
N GLY A 406 -26.64 45.21 29.22
CA GLY A 406 -26.31 46.63 29.30
C GLY A 406 -25.26 47.13 28.31
N VAL A 407 -24.85 46.32 27.33
CA VAL A 407 -24.03 46.80 26.21
C VAL A 407 -24.88 47.69 25.31
N SER A 408 -24.35 48.84 24.87
CA SER A 408 -25.09 49.73 23.97
C SER A 408 -25.44 49.05 22.65
N GLU A 409 -26.63 49.32 22.10
CA GLU A 409 -27.11 48.69 20.87
C GLU A 409 -26.13 48.84 19.71
N SER A 410 -25.57 50.04 19.53
CA SER A 410 -24.57 50.29 18.49
C SER A 410 -23.35 49.36 18.61
N LYS A 411 -22.85 49.15 19.84
CA LYS A 411 -21.69 48.28 20.06
C LYS A 411 -22.04 46.81 19.91
N ALA A 412 -23.21 46.39 20.40
CA ALA A 412 -23.67 45.01 20.25
C ALA A 412 -23.89 44.63 18.77
N TYR A 413 -24.46 45.52 17.95
CA TYR A 413 -24.59 45.30 16.51
C TYR A 413 -23.23 45.32 15.79
N GLU A 414 -22.28 46.16 16.22
CA GLU A 414 -20.92 46.16 15.65
C GLU A 414 -20.20 44.83 15.94
N ASP A 415 -20.25 44.38 17.19
CA ASP A 415 -19.63 43.13 17.63
C ASP A 415 -20.29 41.92 16.96
N PHE A 416 -21.60 41.94 16.74
CA PHE A 416 -22.31 40.94 15.92
C PHE A 416 -21.76 40.85 14.49
N GLY A 417 -21.56 41.98 13.81
CA GLY A 417 -20.96 42.00 12.48
C GLY A 417 -19.54 41.44 12.46
N LYS A 418 -18.74 41.79 13.46
CA LYS A 418 -17.36 41.29 13.65
C LYS A 418 -17.31 39.79 13.95
N ARG A 419 -18.27 39.23 14.72
CA ARG A 419 -18.34 37.78 15.01
C ARG A 419 -18.79 36.95 13.82
N CYS A 420 -19.68 37.48 12.98
CA CYS A 420 -20.08 36.82 11.73
C CYS A 420 -18.90 36.63 10.77
N LYS A 421 -17.95 37.58 10.72
CA LYS A 421 -16.75 37.58 9.84
C LYS A 421 -17.04 37.38 8.36
N ILE A 422 -18.17 37.89 7.89
CA ILE A 422 -18.45 37.99 6.46
C ILE A 422 -18.63 39.47 6.06
N PRO A 423 -18.08 39.93 4.93
CA PRO A 423 -18.13 41.33 4.52
C PRO A 423 -19.55 41.92 4.47
N GLU A 424 -20.52 41.12 4.04
CA GLU A 424 -21.93 41.51 3.91
C GLU A 424 -22.53 41.88 5.27
N MET A 425 -22.23 41.10 6.31
CA MET A 425 -22.69 41.37 7.67
C MET A 425 -22.05 42.61 8.27
N MET A 426 -20.75 42.82 8.04
CA MET A 426 -20.07 44.02 8.53
C MET A 426 -20.61 45.30 7.87
N ARG A 427 -20.92 45.24 6.58
CA ARG A 427 -21.58 46.35 5.85
C ARG A 427 -23.00 46.58 6.36
N PHE A 428 -23.76 45.52 6.60
CA PHE A 428 -25.09 45.57 7.20
C PHE A 428 -25.10 46.26 8.57
N THR A 429 -24.27 45.80 9.49
CA THR A 429 -24.22 46.37 10.84
C THR A 429 -23.78 47.82 10.81
N SER A 430 -22.81 48.18 9.95
CA SER A 430 -22.37 49.57 9.77
C SER A 430 -23.51 50.48 9.31
N VAL A 431 -24.30 50.03 8.33
CA VAL A 431 -25.46 50.78 7.82
C VAL A 431 -26.53 50.94 8.89
N ILE A 432 -26.83 49.89 9.64
CA ILE A 432 -27.79 49.95 10.73
C ILE A 432 -27.36 50.94 11.81
N ILE A 433 -26.09 50.87 12.24
CA ILE A 433 -25.53 51.75 13.28
C ILE A 433 -25.61 53.22 12.88
N GLN A 434 -25.38 53.53 11.60
CA GLN A 434 -25.51 54.89 11.09
C GLN A 434 -26.96 55.39 11.06
N ASN A 435 -27.91 54.52 10.74
CA ASN A 435 -29.33 54.89 10.61
C ASN A 435 -30.10 54.83 11.94
N LEU A 436 -29.58 54.13 12.95
CA LEU A 436 -30.12 54.13 14.32
C LEU A 436 -30.29 55.54 14.90
N LYS A 437 -29.45 56.50 14.50
CA LYS A 437 -29.53 57.90 14.93
C LYS A 437 -30.42 58.79 14.05
N LYS A 438 -30.83 58.31 12.86
CA LYS A 438 -31.50 59.10 11.80
C LYS A 438 -33.00 58.79 11.63
N GLY A 439 -33.54 57.83 12.38
CA GLY A 439 -34.97 57.46 12.36
C GLY A 439 -35.31 56.27 11.46
N ASN A 440 -36.50 55.71 11.64
CA ASN A 440 -36.91 54.43 11.02
C ASN A 440 -37.03 54.47 9.49
N ASP A 441 -37.47 55.57 8.88
CA ASP A 441 -37.69 55.62 7.42
C ASP A 441 -36.40 55.47 6.61
N THR A 442 -35.33 56.13 7.07
CA THR A 442 -34.01 56.01 6.45
C THR A 442 -33.40 54.61 6.65
N LEU A 443 -33.65 54.01 7.81
CA LEU A 443 -33.24 52.63 8.11
C LEU A 443 -33.94 51.62 7.19
N VAL A 444 -35.25 51.77 6.96
CA VAL A 444 -36.03 50.90 6.07
C VAL A 444 -35.47 50.92 4.65
N MET A 445 -35.27 52.11 4.07
CA MET A 445 -34.76 52.23 2.70
C MET A 445 -33.38 51.57 2.57
N ALA A 446 -32.51 51.78 3.57
CA ALA A 446 -31.18 51.19 3.59
C ALA A 446 -31.22 49.64 3.71
N LEU A 447 -32.12 49.10 4.53
CA LEU A 447 -32.31 47.66 4.68
C LEU A 447 -32.92 47.01 3.44
N GLN A 448 -33.87 47.67 2.76
CA GLN A 448 -34.44 47.19 1.48
C GLN A 448 -33.37 47.15 0.40
N GLY A 449 -32.52 48.18 0.31
CA GLY A 449 -31.37 48.18 -0.60
C GLY A 449 -30.44 46.99 -0.37
N GLN A 450 -30.07 46.73 0.89
CA GLN A 450 -29.22 45.58 1.22
C GLN A 450 -29.90 44.23 1.03
N ALA A 451 -31.19 44.10 1.33
CA ALA A 451 -31.95 42.88 1.08
C ALA A 451 -31.96 42.54 -0.41
N ASN A 452 -32.21 43.53 -1.26
CA ASN A 452 -32.21 43.36 -2.72
C ASN A 452 -30.81 43.01 -3.24
N GLU A 453 -29.77 43.70 -2.79
CA GLU A 453 -28.38 43.37 -3.15
C GLU A 453 -28.03 41.93 -2.75
N ALA A 454 -28.36 41.53 -1.52
CA ALA A 454 -28.11 40.17 -1.02
C ALA A 454 -28.94 39.11 -1.77
N TRP A 455 -30.17 39.45 -2.19
CA TRP A 455 -31.03 38.58 -2.98
C TRP A 455 -30.48 38.36 -4.39
N GLU A 456 -30.02 39.43 -5.06
CA GLU A 456 -29.37 39.35 -6.37
C GLU A 456 -28.07 38.54 -6.29
N VAL A 457 -27.25 38.73 -5.24
CA VAL A 457 -26.07 37.89 -5.01
C VAL A 457 -26.46 36.41 -4.85
N ARG A 458 -27.52 36.10 -4.09
CA ARG A 458 -28.01 34.73 -3.93
C ARG A 458 -28.49 34.13 -5.25
N LYS A 459 -29.22 34.89 -6.06
CA LYS A 459 -29.67 34.48 -7.40
C LYS A 459 -28.49 34.18 -8.32
N ASN A 460 -27.47 35.03 -8.30
CA ASN A 460 -26.23 34.83 -9.06
C ASN A 460 -25.43 33.62 -8.58
N VAL A 461 -25.35 33.36 -7.27
CA VAL A 461 -24.72 32.16 -6.73
C VAL A 461 -25.49 30.90 -7.15
N ALA A 462 -26.82 30.92 -7.04
CA ALA A 462 -27.66 29.81 -7.49
C ALA A 462 -27.46 29.53 -8.99
N LYS A 463 -27.38 30.59 -9.82
CA LYS A 463 -27.07 30.47 -11.25
C LYS A 463 -25.69 29.85 -11.49
N LYS A 464 -24.65 30.33 -10.80
CA LYS A 464 -23.28 29.79 -10.90
C LYS A 464 -23.18 28.33 -10.47
N GLU A 465 -23.88 27.92 -9.41
CA GLU A 465 -23.91 26.52 -8.98
C GLU A 465 -24.69 25.66 -9.99
N GLY A 466 -25.75 26.19 -10.61
CA GLY A 466 -26.43 25.55 -11.74
C GLY A 466 -25.53 25.39 -12.97
N GLU A 467 -24.74 26.41 -13.29
CA GLU A 467 -23.74 26.35 -14.36
C GLU A 467 -22.64 25.32 -14.06
N LYS A 468 -22.11 25.27 -12.83
CA LYS A 468 -21.14 24.24 -12.40
C LYS A 468 -21.73 22.84 -12.47
N ALA A 469 -23.00 22.66 -12.09
CA ALA A 469 -23.68 21.37 -12.21
C ALA A 469 -23.81 20.96 -13.70
N SER A 470 -24.18 21.90 -14.57
CA SER A 470 -24.20 21.69 -16.03
C SER A 470 -22.81 21.31 -16.57
N SER A 471 -21.74 22.01 -16.16
CA SER A 471 -20.38 21.66 -16.55
C SER A 471 -19.93 20.29 -16.04
N LYS A 472 -20.35 19.87 -14.84
CA LYS A 472 -20.06 18.52 -14.33
C LYS A 472 -20.77 17.42 -15.10
N LEU A 473 -21.93 17.71 -15.71
CA LEU A 473 -22.65 16.78 -16.58
C LEU A 473 -21.98 16.61 -17.96
N LEU A 474 -21.12 17.55 -18.39
CA LEU A 474 -20.35 17.42 -19.64
C LEU A 474 -19.33 16.27 -19.60
N LEU A 475 -18.78 15.95 -18.42
CA LEU A 475 -17.74 14.93 -18.29
C LEU A 475 -18.25 13.51 -18.62
N PRO A 476 -19.39 13.04 -18.08
CA PRO A 476 -20.04 11.80 -18.52
C PRO A 476 -20.39 11.79 -20.01
N MET A 477 -20.88 12.90 -20.57
CA MET A 477 -21.21 13.00 -22.00
C MET A 477 -19.96 12.86 -22.89
N GLY A 478 -18.85 13.49 -22.50
CA GLY A 478 -17.57 13.36 -23.20
C GLY A 478 -17.03 11.93 -23.19
N MET A 479 -17.12 11.23 -22.05
CA MET A 479 -16.72 9.83 -21.96
C MET A 479 -17.58 8.92 -22.85
N MET A 480 -18.90 9.12 -22.87
CA MET A 480 -19.80 8.37 -23.76
C MET A 480 -19.46 8.60 -25.24
N PHE A 481 -19.11 9.83 -25.61
CA PHE A 481 -18.69 10.16 -26.97
C PHE A 481 -17.39 9.47 -27.38
N ILE A 482 -16.39 9.41 -26.49
CA ILE A 482 -15.13 8.68 -26.74
C ILE A 482 -15.39 7.18 -26.95
N ILE A 483 -16.27 6.58 -26.14
CA ILE A 483 -16.65 5.16 -26.28
C ILE A 483 -17.28 4.90 -27.66
N ILE A 484 -18.18 5.78 -28.11
CA ILE A 484 -18.81 5.67 -29.44
C ILE A 484 -17.75 5.74 -30.55
N ILE A 485 -16.79 6.66 -30.45
CA ILE A 485 -15.69 6.76 -31.43
C ILE A 485 -14.91 5.44 -31.51
N ILE A 486 -14.56 4.84 -30.36
CA ILE A 486 -13.81 3.57 -30.32
C ILE A 486 -14.59 2.45 -31.02
N ILE A 487 -15.89 2.34 -30.75
CA ILE A 487 -16.76 1.32 -31.36
C ILE A 487 -16.82 1.46 -32.89
N VAL A 488 -16.83 2.70 -33.40
CA VAL A 488 -16.90 2.96 -34.85
C VAL A 488 -15.52 2.80 -35.52
N MET A 489 -14.43 3.23 -34.86
CA MET A 489 -13.08 3.15 -35.41
C MET A 489 -12.49 1.74 -35.40
N LEU A 490 -12.80 0.91 -34.40
CA LEU A 490 -12.26 -0.44 -34.28
C LEU A 490 -12.48 -1.31 -35.53
N PRO A 491 -13.71 -1.40 -36.09
CA PRO A 491 -13.95 -2.10 -37.35
C PRO A 491 -13.20 -1.49 -38.53
N ALA A 492 -13.11 -0.16 -38.60
CA ALA A 492 -12.40 0.53 -39.67
C ALA A 492 -10.90 0.20 -39.66
N PHE A 493 -10.24 0.24 -38.50
CA PHE A 493 -8.82 -0.14 -38.38
C PHE A 493 -8.58 -1.62 -38.67
N MET A 494 -9.48 -2.51 -38.24
CA MET A 494 -9.39 -3.93 -38.58
C MET A 494 -9.57 -4.17 -40.09
N SER A 495 -10.37 -3.35 -40.76
CA SER A 495 -10.55 -3.44 -42.22
C SER A 495 -9.40 -2.89 -43.07
N PHE A 496 -8.49 -2.09 -42.47
CA PHE A 496 -7.29 -1.60 -43.15
C PHE A 496 -6.06 -2.50 -42.93
N THR A 497 -6.15 -3.50 -42.06
CA THR A 497 -5.05 -4.41 -41.70
C THR A 497 -5.23 -5.85 -42.21
N MET A 498 -6.40 -6.17 -42.77
CA MET A 498 -6.58 -7.26 -43.75
C MET A 498 -6.54 -6.68 -45.15
#